data_AF-A0A438HSN0-F1
#
_entry.id   AF-A0A438HSN0-F1
#
_cell.length_a   1.000
_cell.length_b   1.000
_cell.length_c   1.000
_cell.angle_alpha   90.00
_cell.angle_beta   90.00
_cell.angle_gamma   90.00
#
_symmetry.space_group_name_H-M   'P 1'
#
loop_
_entity.id
_entity.type
_entity.pdbx_description
1 polymer ?
#
loop_
_entity_poly.entity_id
_entity_poly.type
_entity_poly.pdbx_seq_one_letter_code
_entity_poly.pdbx_strand_id
1 'polypeptide(L)' 'MYNSLVERCFTDCVDSFPRKSLDKQEETCVRRCAEKFLKHSMRVGMRFAELNQGTATQD' A
#
# COMPACT_ATOMS: atom_id res chain seq x y z
N MET A 1 -6.58 8.01 1.18
CA MET A 1 -6.12 6.64 1.51
C MET A 1 -6.78 5.57 0.64
N TYR A 2 -8.11 5.49 0.58
CA TYR A 2 -8.78 4.49 -0.27
C TYR A 2 -8.48 4.68 -1.77
N ASN A 3 -8.75 5.88 -2.32
CA ASN A 3 -8.48 6.15 -3.75
C ASN A 3 -7.00 5.98 -4.12
N SER A 4 -6.09 6.48 -3.28
CA SER A 4 -4.64 6.32 -3.48
C SER A 4 -4.19 4.86 -3.41
N LEU A 5 -4.85 4.03 -2.60
CA LEU A 5 -4.57 2.60 -2.54
C LEU A 5 -5.05 1.89 -3.81
N VAL A 6 -6.28 2.21 -4.24
CA VAL A 6 -6.87 1.64 -5.46
C VAL A 6 -6.01 1.97 -6.68
N GLU A 7 -5.67 3.24 -6.87
CA GLU A 7 -4.81 3.71 -7.96
C GLU A 7 -3.46 2.99 -7.97
N ARG A 8 -2.83 2.87 -6.79
CA ARG A 8 -1.54 2.21 -6.67
C ARG A 8 -1.61 0.72 -7.00
N CYS A 9 -2.56 0.00 -6.40
CA CYS A 9 -2.66 -1.43 -6.66
C CYS A 9 -3.09 -1.74 -8.09
N PHE A 10 -3.88 -0.89 -8.71
CA PHE A 10 -4.16 -1.00 -10.14
C PHE A 10 -2.90 -0.81 -10.97
N THR A 11 -2.15 0.27 -10.72
CA THR A 11 -0.89 0.58 -11.45
C THR A 11 0.17 -0.52 -11.28
N ASP A 12 0.30 -1.09 -10.07
CA ASP A 12 1.33 -2.09 -9.76
C ASP A 12 0.97 -3.51 -10.22
N CYS A 13 -0.32 -3.83 -10.40
CA CYS A 13 -0.78 -5.21 -10.64
C CYS A 13 -1.52 -5.44 -11.96
N VAL A 14 -2.01 -4.40 -12.64
CA VAL A 14 -2.78 -4.51 -13.89
C VAL A 14 -2.00 -3.80 -14.98
N ASP A 15 -1.12 -4.53 -15.64
CA ASP A 15 -0.18 -4.01 -16.66
C ASP A 15 -0.53 -4.43 -18.09
N SER A 16 -1.50 -5.33 -18.25
CA SER A 16 -1.94 -5.86 -19.54
C SER A 16 -3.46 -5.76 -19.69
N PHE A 17 -3.93 -5.41 -20.90
CA PHE A 17 -5.36 -5.19 -21.15
C PHE A 17 -5.97 -6.11 -22.23
N PRO A 18 -5.76 -7.45 -22.18
CA PRO A 18 -6.33 -8.36 -23.17
C PRO A 18 -7.83 -8.63 -22.95
N ARG A 19 -8.36 -8.40 -21.74
CA ARG A 19 -9.75 -8.68 -21.34
C ARG A 19 -10.27 -7.62 -20.37
N LYS A 20 -11.59 -7.54 -20.23
CA LYS A 20 -12.26 -6.61 -19.28
C LYS A 20 -12.23 -7.10 -17.83
N SER A 21 -12.10 -8.40 -17.62
CA SER A 21 -12.03 -9.03 -16.30
C SER A 21 -10.58 -9.26 -15.91
N LEU A 22 -10.29 -9.09 -14.61
CA LEU A 22 -9.01 -9.49 -14.05
C LEU A 22 -8.81 -11.00 -14.20
N ASP A 23 -7.57 -11.40 -14.46
CA ASP A 23 -7.19 -12.80 -14.33
C ASP A 23 -6.80 -13.16 -12.88
N LYS A 24 -6.58 -14.45 -12.63
CA LYS A 24 -6.27 -14.96 -11.28
C LYS A 24 -4.97 -14.38 -10.71
N GLN A 25 -4.00 -14.05 -11.56
CA GLN A 25 -2.72 -13.47 -11.13
C GLN A 25 -2.93 -12.03 -10.71
N GLU A 26 -3.65 -11.24 -11.51
CA GLU A 26 -4.00 -9.85 -11.21
C GLU A 26 -4.86 -9.75 -9.93
N GLU A 27 -5.89 -10.59 -9.79
CA GLU A 27 -6.72 -10.68 -8.57
C GLU A 27 -5.87 -10.98 -7.32
N THR A 28 -4.97 -11.96 -7.43
CA THR A 28 -4.06 -12.33 -6.34
C THR A 28 -3.10 -11.19 -6.02
N CYS A 29 -2.58 -10.49 -7.03
CA CYS A 29 -1.69 -9.36 -6.87
C CYS A 29 -2.39 -8.20 -6.15
N VAL A 30 -3.58 -7.78 -6.61
CA VAL A 30 -4.34 -6.68 -6.00
C VAL A 30 -4.66 -6.96 -4.53
N ARG A 31 -5.06 -8.20 -4.20
CA ARG A 31 -5.31 -8.61 -2.80
C ARG A 31 -4.05 -8.49 -1.94
N ARG A 32 -2.90 -8.96 -2.44
CA ARG A 32 -1.62 -8.87 -1.74
C ARG A 32 -1.12 -7.43 -1.63
N CYS A 33 -1.34 -6.61 -2.66
CA CYS A 33 -1.00 -5.19 -2.67
C CYS A 33 -1.75 -4.45 -1.56
N ALA A 34 -3.06 -4.63 -1.46
CA ALA A 34 -3.87 -4.02 -0.41
C ALA A 34 -3.43 -4.44 1.00
N GLU A 35 -3.23 -5.74 1.21
CA GLU A 35 -2.75 -6.27 2.49
C GLU A 35 -1.37 -5.70 2.86
N LYS A 36 -0.44 -5.67 1.89
CA LYS A 36 0.92 -5.15 2.07
C LYS A 36 0.91 -3.65 2.38
N PHE A 37 0.12 -2.87 1.65
CA PHE A 37 0.01 -1.42 1.85
C PHE A 37 -0.52 -1.08 3.23
N LEU A 38 -1.57 -1.76 3.70
CA LEU A 38 -2.15 -1.51 5.02
C LEU A 38 -1.16 -1.86 6.14
N LYS A 39 -0.54 -3.04 6.10
CA LYS A 39 0.49 -3.44 7.07
C LYS A 39 1.69 -2.51 7.05
N HIS A 40 2.11 -2.07 5.87
CA HIS A 40 3.20 -1.11 5.71
C HIS A 40 2.83 0.26 6.30
N SER A 41 1.66 0.78 5.98
CA SER A 41 1.17 2.08 6.48
C SER A 41 1.10 2.09 8.01
N MET A 42 0.60 1.00 8.62
CA MET A 42 0.59 0.85 10.08
C MET A 42 2.00 0.86 10.66
N ARG A 43 2.93 0.11 10.07
CA ARG A 43 4.33 0.07 10.52
C ARG A 43 5.03 1.43 10.40
N VAL A 44 4.84 2.12 9.28
CA VAL A 44 5.38 3.47 9.07
C VAL A 44 4.79 4.43 10.09
N GLY A 45 3.48 4.39 10.34
CA GLY A 45 2.83 5.20 11.36
C GLY A 45 3.42 5.01 12.76
N MET A 46 3.68 3.75 13.17
CA MET A 46 4.32 3.46 14.46
C MET A 46 5.73 4.05 14.55
N ARG A 47 6.57 3.85 13.52
CA ARG A 47 7.94 4.39 13.52
C ARG A 47 7.97 5.92 13.45
N PHE A 48 7.03 6.52 12.73
CA PHE A 48 6.89 7.97 12.68
C PHE A 48 6.53 8.56 14.05
N ALA A 49 5.62 7.91 14.78
CA ALA A 49 5.29 8.32 16.15
C ALA A 49 6.49 8.20 17.11
N GLU A 50 7.26 7.12 17.01
CA GLU A 50 8.51 6.94 17.80
C GLU A 50 9.52 8.07 17.52
N LEU A 51 9.74 8.41 16.24
CA LEU A 51 10.66 9.48 15.85
C LEU A 51 10.21 10.85 16.35
N ASN A 52 8.91 11.16 16.24
CA ASN A 52 8.37 12.44 16.69
C ASN A 52 8.43 12.60 18.23
N GLN A 53 8.33 11.49 18.97
CA GLN A 53 8.53 11.49 20.42
C GLN A 53 10.01 11.69 20.78
N GLY A 54 10.94 11.13 20.00
CA GLY A 54 12.39 11.32 20.16
C GLY A 54 12.88 12.74 19.80
N THR A 55 12.20 13.43 18.88
CA THR A 55 12.52 14.83 18.52
C THR A 55 12.09 15.86 19.56
N ALA A 56 11.36 15.48 20.62
CA ALA A 56 11.00 16.40 21.70
C ALA A 56 12.17 16.68 22.69
N THR A 57 13.31 16.01 22.52
CA THR A 57 14.52 16.23 23.34
C THR A 57 15.78 15.98 22.53
N GLN A 58 16.21 16.94 21.73
CA GLN A 58 17.62 17.12 21.35
C GLN A 58 17.79 18.56 20.83
N ASP A 59 18.33 19.39 21.73
CA ASP A 59 18.82 20.79 21.62
C ASP A 59 17.92 21.87 20.97
#